data_AF-A0AAQ2EUW6-F1
#
_entry.id   AF-A0AAQ2EUW6-F1
#
_cell.length_a   1.000
_cell.length_b   1.000
_cell.length_c   1.000
_cell.angle_alpha   90.00
_cell.angle_beta   90.00
_cell.angle_gamma   90.00
#
_symmetry.space_group_name_H-M   'P 1'
#
loop_
_entity.id
_entity.type
_entity.pdbx_description
1 polymer ?
#
loop_
_entity_poly.entity_id
_entity_poly.type
_entity_poly.pdbx_seq_one_letter_code
_entity_poly.pdbx_strand_id
1 'polypeptide(L)'
;MKAHFYHPKDDSLEEKAKAYQEAYRAWINIEAGFHFHDQQGWEDRLGSKEDLQKAMEITTSTLEIAISSFSREELIVLSDQKILSCAEFQLLEAEQHTNKNIKDTIVKNRKNEISKSRSNHSPSTERYIGRDK
;
A
#
# COMPACT_ATOMS: atom_id res chain seq x y z
N MET A 1 -1.66 -18.49 -15.51
CA MET A 1 -1.82 -17.94 -14.14
C MET A 1 -0.52 -17.26 -13.74
N LYS A 2 -0.57 -16.06 -13.18
CA LYS A 2 0.60 -15.42 -12.55
C LYS A 2 0.82 -16.03 -11.16
N ALA A 3 2.06 -16.06 -10.67
CA ALA A 3 2.34 -16.55 -9.33
C ALA A 3 1.71 -15.63 -8.27
N HIS A 4 1.09 -16.22 -7.24
CA HIS A 4 0.49 -15.53 -6.12
C HIS A 4 0.53 -16.40 -4.86
N PHE A 5 0.35 -15.79 -3.70
CA PHE A 5 0.21 -16.50 -2.43
C PHE A 5 -1.14 -16.24 -1.75
N TYR A 6 -2.13 -15.72 -2.48
CA TYR A 6 -3.48 -15.51 -1.96
C TYR A 6 -4.17 -16.84 -1.64
N HIS A 7 -4.33 -17.14 -0.34
CA HIS A 7 -4.94 -18.36 0.17
C HIS A 7 -5.68 -18.06 1.48
N PRO A 8 -6.90 -17.49 1.43
CA PRO A 8 -7.75 -17.41 2.61
C PRO A 8 -8.11 -18.84 3.06
N LYS A 9 -8.36 -19.04 4.37
CA LYS A 9 -8.69 -20.37 4.89
C LYS A 9 -10.06 -20.87 4.41
N ASP A 10 -10.99 -19.95 4.26
CA ASP A 10 -12.35 -20.15 3.76
C ASP A 10 -12.85 -18.87 3.08
N ASP A 11 -14.06 -18.92 2.55
CA ASP A 11 -14.70 -17.80 1.85
C ASP A 11 -15.34 -16.77 2.80
N SER A 12 -15.07 -16.83 4.11
CA SER A 12 -15.57 -15.80 5.04
C SER A 12 -14.96 -14.43 4.73
N LEU A 13 -15.74 -13.39 5.02
CA LEU A 13 -15.31 -12.01 4.82
C LEU A 13 -14.05 -11.71 5.63
N GLU A 14 -13.97 -12.23 6.85
CA GLU A 14 -12.86 -12.05 7.77
C GLU A 14 -11.57 -12.70 7.27
N GLU A 15 -11.61 -13.96 6.79
CA GLU A 15 -10.41 -14.62 6.27
C GLU A 15 -9.97 -14.03 4.92
N LYS A 16 -10.90 -13.58 4.07
CA LYS A 16 -10.59 -12.79 2.87
C LYS A 16 -9.93 -11.46 3.21
N ALA A 17 -10.48 -10.72 4.18
CA ALA A 17 -9.90 -9.46 4.65
C ALA A 17 -8.50 -9.66 5.23
N LYS A 18 -8.29 -10.72 6.00
CA LYS A 18 -6.98 -11.08 6.55
C LYS A 18 -5.97 -11.41 5.45
N ALA A 19 -6.35 -12.23 4.46
CA ALA A 19 -5.49 -12.55 3.33
C ALA A 19 -5.14 -11.29 2.50
N TYR A 20 -6.09 -10.37 2.35
CA TYR A 20 -5.84 -9.06 1.74
C TYR A 20 -4.85 -8.21 2.55
N GLN A 21 -5.02 -8.11 3.88
CA GLN A 21 -4.11 -7.36 4.76
C GLN A 21 -2.68 -7.91 4.70
N GLU A 22 -2.52 -9.23 4.67
CA GLU A 22 -1.20 -9.87 4.52
C GLU A 22 -0.56 -9.53 3.17
N ALA A 23 -1.33 -9.57 2.09
CA ALA A 23 -0.87 -9.18 0.76
C ALA A 23 -0.49 -7.69 0.69
N TYR A 24 -1.31 -6.81 1.28
CA TYR A 24 -1.07 -5.37 1.35
C TYR A 24 0.19 -5.05 2.13
N ARG A 25 0.38 -5.67 3.30
CA ARG A 25 1.59 -5.50 4.10
C ARG A 25 2.83 -6.02 3.39
N ALA A 26 2.76 -7.18 2.75
CA ALA A 26 3.87 -7.72 1.97
C ALA A 26 4.26 -6.78 0.83
N TRP A 27 3.26 -6.26 0.12
CA TRP A 27 3.47 -5.29 -0.95
C TRP A 27 4.15 -4.00 -0.45
N ILE A 28 3.66 -3.38 0.64
CA ILE A 28 4.31 -2.22 1.25
C ILE A 28 5.75 -2.52 1.68
N ASN A 29 6.00 -3.70 2.24
CA ASN A 29 7.34 -4.08 2.70
C ASN A 29 8.33 -4.22 1.54
N ILE A 30 7.94 -4.86 0.44
CA ILE A 30 8.79 -4.93 -0.76
C ILE A 30 9.00 -3.54 -1.36
N GLU A 31 7.94 -2.73 -1.34
CA GLU A 31 8.00 -1.35 -1.79
C GLU A 31 9.01 -0.51 -0.98
N ALA A 32 8.98 -0.64 0.35
CA ALA A 32 9.97 -0.05 1.24
C ALA A 32 11.38 -0.60 0.96
N GLY A 33 11.49 -1.88 0.64
CA GLY A 33 12.74 -2.51 0.22
C GLY A 33 13.40 -1.79 -0.96
N PHE A 34 12.64 -1.36 -1.97
CA PHE A 34 13.18 -0.55 -3.06
C PHE A 34 13.70 0.82 -2.61
N HIS A 35 13.00 1.48 -1.66
CA HIS A 35 13.44 2.77 -1.13
C HIS A 35 14.73 2.66 -0.30
N PHE A 36 14.89 1.55 0.42
CA PHE A 36 16.07 1.32 1.26
C PHE A 36 17.25 0.72 0.49
N HIS A 37 17.03 0.11 -0.67
CA HIS A 37 18.10 -0.45 -1.51
C HIS A 37 19.11 0.63 -1.96
N ASP A 38 18.69 1.89 -2.08
CA ASP A 38 19.57 3.01 -2.42
C ASP A 38 20.27 3.64 -1.19
N GLN A 39 20.03 3.09 0.02
CA GLN A 39 20.66 3.54 1.25
C GLN A 39 21.81 2.61 1.65
N GLN A 40 22.97 3.22 1.94
CA GLN A 40 24.19 2.52 2.31
C GLN A 40 23.98 1.59 3.52
N GLY A 41 24.42 0.33 3.42
CA GLY A 41 24.34 -0.66 4.51
C GLY A 41 23.13 -1.62 4.43
N TRP A 42 22.29 -1.51 3.40
CA TRP A 42 21.20 -2.44 3.13
C TRP A 42 21.47 -3.39 1.96
N GLU A 43 22.59 -3.22 1.24
CA GLU A 43 22.91 -3.96 0.02
C GLU A 43 22.89 -5.48 0.22
N ASP A 44 23.38 -5.98 1.37
CA ASP A 44 23.43 -7.42 1.67
C ASP A 44 22.20 -7.94 2.45
N ARG A 45 21.24 -7.07 2.78
CA ARG A 45 20.09 -7.43 3.66
C ARG A 45 18.77 -7.57 2.93
N LEU A 46 18.61 -6.90 1.79
CA LEU A 46 17.34 -6.82 1.07
C LEU A 46 17.26 -7.77 -0.14
N GLY A 47 18.28 -8.60 -0.34
CA GLY A 47 18.43 -9.43 -1.55
C GLY A 47 18.81 -8.59 -2.76
N SER A 48 18.86 -9.22 -3.94
CA SER A 48 19.17 -8.49 -5.17
C SER A 48 17.98 -7.64 -5.63
N LYS A 49 18.25 -6.60 -6.43
CA LYS A 49 17.20 -5.82 -7.09
C LYS A 49 16.25 -6.69 -7.95
N GLU A 50 16.76 -7.76 -8.54
CA GLU A 50 15.95 -8.73 -9.30
C GLU A 50 14.99 -9.50 -8.39
N ASP A 51 15.43 -9.86 -7.18
CA ASP A 51 14.58 -10.54 -6.20
C ASP A 51 13.47 -9.60 -5.70
N LEU A 52 13.80 -8.34 -5.42
CA LEU A 52 12.80 -7.32 -5.06
C LEU A 52 11.78 -7.13 -6.19
N GLN A 53 12.22 -7.15 -7.45
CA GLN A 53 11.32 -7.00 -8.60
C GLN A 53 10.40 -8.20 -8.78
N LYS A 54 10.91 -9.43 -8.65
CA LYS A 54 10.08 -10.65 -8.65
C LYS A 54 9.10 -10.65 -7.48
N ALA A 55 9.55 -10.28 -6.28
CA ALA A 55 8.68 -10.19 -5.11
C ALA A 55 7.58 -9.14 -5.29
N MET A 56 7.88 -8.02 -5.93
CA MET A 56 6.90 -6.98 -6.26
C MET A 56 5.85 -7.49 -7.24
N GLU A 57 6.26 -8.23 -8.27
CA GLU A 57 5.32 -8.83 -9.22
C GLU A 57 4.38 -9.83 -8.53
N ILE A 58 4.92 -10.72 -7.70
CA ILE A 58 4.14 -11.73 -6.97
C ILE A 58 3.18 -11.07 -5.97
N THR A 59 3.64 -10.09 -5.19
CA THR A 59 2.80 -9.37 -4.21
C THR A 59 1.72 -8.54 -4.90
N THR A 60 2.02 -7.91 -6.04
CA THR A 60 1.04 -7.20 -6.86
C THR A 60 -0.02 -8.17 -7.40
N SER A 61 0.37 -9.31 -7.96
CA SER A 61 -0.58 -10.33 -8.42
C SER A 61 -1.40 -10.95 -7.30
N THR A 62 -0.83 -11.05 -6.09
CA THR A 62 -1.56 -11.50 -4.90
C THR A 62 -2.62 -10.48 -4.49
N LEU A 63 -2.27 -9.19 -4.48
CA LEU A 63 -3.20 -8.10 -4.22
C LEU A 63 -4.32 -8.02 -5.26
N GLU A 64 -3.99 -8.16 -6.56
CA GLU A 64 -4.95 -8.24 -7.66
C GLU A 64 -6.06 -9.28 -7.37
N ILE A 65 -5.63 -10.49 -7.02
CA ILE A 65 -6.54 -11.60 -6.75
C ILE A 65 -7.34 -11.33 -5.48
N ALA A 66 -6.69 -10.86 -4.41
CA ALA A 66 -7.36 -10.55 -3.15
C ALA A 66 -8.47 -9.50 -3.34
N ILE A 67 -8.17 -8.39 -4.04
CA ILE A 67 -9.13 -7.32 -4.35
C ILE A 67 -10.30 -7.87 -5.15
N SER A 68 -10.01 -8.67 -6.18
CA SER A 68 -11.05 -9.27 -7.05
C SER A 68 -11.95 -10.27 -6.34
N SER A 69 -11.54 -10.75 -5.16
CA SER A 69 -12.33 -11.71 -4.39
C SER A 69 -13.51 -11.07 -3.66
N PHE A 70 -13.48 -9.76 -3.41
CA PHE A 70 -14.54 -9.07 -2.69
C PHE A 70 -15.71 -8.69 -3.60
N SER A 71 -16.93 -8.96 -3.16
CA SER A 71 -18.15 -8.42 -3.75
C SER A 71 -18.41 -6.99 -3.28
N ARG A 72 -19.31 -6.28 -3.96
CA ARG A 72 -19.68 -4.92 -3.57
C ARG A 72 -20.37 -4.86 -2.21
N GLU A 73 -21.18 -5.87 -1.90
CA GLU A 73 -21.88 -5.99 -0.62
C GLU A 73 -20.88 -6.21 0.51
N GLU A 74 -19.86 -7.04 0.29
CA GLU A 74 -18.77 -7.27 1.24
C GLU A 74 -17.97 -5.99 1.53
N LEU A 75 -17.74 -5.12 0.53
CA LEU A 75 -17.08 -3.83 0.75
C LEU A 75 -17.88 -2.91 1.69
N ILE A 76 -19.20 -2.90 1.58
CA ILE A 76 -20.06 -2.12 2.49
C ILE A 76 -19.88 -2.62 3.92
N VAL A 77 -19.91 -3.95 4.11
CA VAL A 77 -19.71 -4.57 5.42
C VAL A 77 -18.32 -4.28 5.98
N LEU A 78 -17.27 -4.35 5.16
CA LEU A 78 -15.89 -4.02 5.58
C LEU A 78 -15.74 -2.57 6.04
N SER A 79 -16.41 -1.63 5.36
CA SER A 79 -16.44 -0.22 5.73
C SER A 79 -17.12 -0.02 7.09
N ASP A 80 -18.29 -0.63 7.27
CA ASP A 80 -19.11 -0.48 8.48
C ASP A 80 -18.45 -1.13 9.70
N GLN A 81 -17.85 -2.30 9.52
CA GLN A 81 -17.21 -3.06 10.60
C GLN A 81 -15.78 -2.62 10.89
N LYS A 82 -15.19 -1.75 10.06
CA LYS A 82 -13.80 -1.25 10.20
C LYS A 82 -12.77 -2.38 10.33
N ILE A 83 -12.99 -3.49 9.63
CA ILE A 83 -12.07 -4.63 9.60
C ILE A 83 -10.74 -4.22 8.97
N LEU A 84 -10.80 -3.36 7.95
CA LEU A 84 -9.64 -2.77 7.29
C LEU A 84 -9.35 -1.39 7.85
N SER A 85 -8.07 -1.02 7.89
CA SER A 85 -7.65 0.35 8.12
C SER A 85 -8.10 1.26 6.97
N CYS A 86 -8.12 2.57 7.23
CA CYS A 86 -8.56 3.54 6.23
C CYS A 86 -7.72 3.50 4.94
N ALA A 87 -6.41 3.27 5.04
CA ALA A 87 -5.51 3.18 3.89
C ALA A 87 -5.73 1.89 3.07
N GLU A 88 -5.91 0.77 3.76
CA GLU A 88 -6.26 -0.52 3.16
C GLU A 88 -7.60 -0.43 2.41
N PHE A 89 -8.62 0.14 3.06
CA PHE A 89 -9.95 0.29 2.45
C PHE A 89 -9.93 1.23 1.24
N GLN A 90 -9.21 2.36 1.32
CA GLN A 90 -9.08 3.30 0.20
C GLN A 90 -8.42 2.65 -1.02
N LEU A 91 -7.39 1.81 -0.83
CA LEU A 91 -6.79 1.10 -1.96
C LEU A 91 -7.78 0.10 -2.55
N LEU A 92 -8.42 -0.72 -1.70
CA LEU A 92 -9.40 -1.71 -2.11
C LEU A 92 -10.56 -1.09 -2.91
N GLU A 93 -11.12 0.02 -2.42
CA GLU A 93 -12.21 0.75 -3.06
C GLU A 93 -11.77 1.40 -4.38
N ALA A 94 -10.59 2.04 -4.41
CA ALA A 94 -10.08 2.68 -5.62
C ALA A 94 -9.89 1.68 -6.76
N GLU A 95 -9.43 0.47 -6.48
CA GLU A 95 -9.20 -0.58 -7.48
C GLU A 95 -10.49 -1.26 -7.94
N GLN A 96 -11.51 -1.34 -7.10
CA GLN A 96 -12.84 -1.81 -7.52
C GLN A 96 -13.53 -0.83 -8.49
N HIS A 97 -13.35 0.48 -8.28
CA HIS A 97 -13.97 1.51 -9.12
C HIS A 97 -13.15 1.85 -10.37
N THR A 98 -11.84 1.63 -10.33
CA THR A 98 -10.95 1.95 -11.44
C THR A 98 -10.58 0.64 -12.13
N ASN A 99 -11.18 0.36 -13.29
CA ASN A 99 -10.74 -0.70 -14.21
C ASN A 99 -9.39 -0.33 -14.86
N LYS A 100 -8.40 0.11 -14.07
CA LYS A 100 -7.07 0.52 -14.50
C LYS A 100 -6.01 -0.24 -13.72
N ASN A 101 -4.91 -0.46 -14.44
CA ASN A 101 -3.70 -1.12 -13.99
C ASN A 101 -3.28 -0.60 -12.60
N ILE A 102 -3.25 -1.48 -11.61
CA ILE A 102 -2.85 -1.23 -10.21
C ILE A 102 -1.58 -0.38 -10.09
N LYS A 103 -0.65 -0.55 -11.04
CA LYS A 103 0.58 0.25 -11.13
C LYS A 103 0.31 1.77 -11.22
N ASP A 104 -0.73 2.20 -11.94
CA ASP A 104 -1.04 3.61 -12.15
C ASP A 104 -1.73 4.24 -10.93
N THR A 105 -2.65 3.51 -10.29
CA THR A 105 -3.34 3.98 -9.08
C THR A 105 -2.37 4.06 -7.90
N ILE A 106 -1.47 3.08 -7.76
CA ILE A 106 -0.39 3.08 -6.77
C ILE A 106 0.49 4.33 -6.90
N VAL A 107 0.95 4.65 -8.11
CA VAL A 107 1.77 5.86 -8.36
C VAL A 107 1.01 7.13 -8.01
N LYS A 108 -0.31 7.16 -8.25
CA LYS A 108 -1.17 8.31 -7.96
C LYS A 108 -1.46 8.48 -6.46
N ASN A 109 -1.75 7.39 -5.74
CA ASN A 109 -1.94 7.41 -4.29
C ASN A 109 -0.66 7.82 -3.58
N ARG A 110 0.51 7.37 -4.05
CA ARG A 110 1.83 7.84 -3.58
C ARG A 110 2.05 9.32 -3.79
N LYS A 111 1.71 9.87 -4.96
CA LYS A 111 1.77 11.33 -5.18
C LYS A 111 0.89 12.08 -4.18
N ASN A 112 -0.28 11.54 -3.83
CA ASN A 112 -1.19 12.14 -2.86
C ASN A 112 -0.68 12.03 -1.41
N GLU A 113 -0.07 10.93 -1.01
CA GLU A 113 0.51 10.80 0.34
C GLU A 113 1.79 11.62 0.52
N ILE A 114 2.66 11.66 -0.50
CA ILE A 114 3.87 12.50 -0.50
C ILE A 114 3.50 14.00 -0.46
N SER A 115 2.43 14.40 -1.15
CA SER A 115 1.96 15.79 -1.10
C SER A 115 1.31 16.14 0.25
N LYS A 116 0.54 15.22 0.85
CA LYS A 116 -0.03 15.41 2.20
C LYS A 116 1.02 15.43 3.32
N SER A 117 2.05 14.60 3.22
CA SER A 117 3.16 14.62 4.19
C SER A 117 4.03 15.87 4.05
N ARG A 118 4.20 16.40 2.83
CA ARG A 118 4.85 17.70 2.58
C ARG A 118 4.04 18.89 3.08
N SER A 119 2.70 18.87 2.98
CA SER A 119 1.87 19.97 3.50
C SER A 119 1.88 20.06 5.03
N ASN A 120 2.06 18.92 5.72
CA ASN A 120 2.16 18.87 7.18
C ASN A 120 3.57 19.24 7.71
N HIS A 121 4.52 19.48 6.81
CA HIS A 121 5.84 20.00 7.12
C HIS A 121 6.03 21.38 6.49
N SER A 122 5.10 22.30 6.80
CA SER A 122 5.45 23.73 6.75
C SER A 122 6.30 24.01 7.98
N PRO A 123 7.60 24.35 7.85
CA PRO A 123 8.30 24.97 8.96
C PRO A 123 7.61 26.31 9.15
N SER A 124 6.86 26.42 10.24
CA SER A 124 6.48 27.72 10.80
C SER A 124 7.77 28.41 11.25
N THR A 125 8.51 28.96 10.30
CA THR A 125 9.53 29.96 10.57
C THR A 125 8.77 31.23 10.92
N GLU A 126 8.32 31.27 12.16
CA GLU A 126 7.78 32.44 12.80
C GLU A 126 8.88 33.51 12.77
N ARG A 127 8.68 34.48 11.88
CA ARG A 127 9.47 35.70 11.81
C ARG A 127 9.26 36.45 13.12
N TYR A 128 10.25 36.45 14.01
CA TYR A 128 10.44 37.54 14.97
C TYR A 128 11.58 38.43 14.48
N ILE A 129 11.17 39.49 13.78
CA ILE A 129 11.97 40.70 13.57
C ILE A 129 11.68 41.64 14.74
N GLY A 130 12.73 42.16 15.38
CA GLY A 130 12.71 43.27 16.35
C GLY A 130 13.18 42.84 17.73
N ARG A 131 13.95 43.61 18.50
CA ARG A 131 14.45 44.99 18.37
C ARG A 131 15.44 45.23 19.53
N ASP A 132 16.40 46.13 19.33
CA ASP A 132 17.14 46.96 20.32
C ASP A 132 17.98 46.31 21.43
N LYS A 133 19.31 46.54 21.37
CA LYS A 133 20.01 47.52 22.23
C LYS A 133 21.41 47.84 21.69
#